data_AF-A0AAU1QNY8-F1
#
_entry.id   AF-A0AAU1QNY8-F1
#
_cell.length_a   1.000
_cell.length_b   1.000
_cell.length_c   1.000
_cell.angle_alpha   90.00
_cell.angle_beta   90.00
_cell.angle_gamma   90.00
#
_symmetry.space_group_name_H-M   'P 1'
#
loop_
_entity.id
_entity.type
_entity.pdbx_description
1 polymer ?
#
loop_
_entity_poly.entity_id
_entity_poly.type
_entity_poly.pdbx_seq_one_letter_code
_entity_poly.pdbx_strand_id
1 'polypeptide(L)'
;MSLTSHTAVVRRLIVSPGPAPQEQAPVVASAAAVSAVLRAFGRSPEDLPARTVVLIGSAAVDPALRAEHEGFTVLTTATPGLALRRAHHELHLGTADLALVAGFGEPDAHTITVYAVKRAAEAVADGDAVLGVLDMTATAHAPEATPTLRPLHQNPRGTDPDRHRLILWSGRNAEDEARVRGELLPMLSGIHREAYPALPTAVPCGTPPGPVRGAAVAVSALAARTVHQARAVDVSRPRPVALLFPGQGSQHAGMAAGLYRREPVFTAAVDAALSHMGEEGSRVRADWLDPKRAAIGIDDVRRAQPLLFAIDYALGKMILSWGVRPTAFLGHSAGELVAATFAGVVSLRDAVAMVQARVREAVKIPAGGMLAVAAGEERLRPYLTDGVGIAAVNANQQVMLAGSDKPLGEVADRLRADGLTVVTVPATSPFHSPAMAPASDAIEVDYRDIPLREPKLPLYSGYTGTLMSPEAARSPRFWADQITDTVHFRNALDELLAADDVLLIEAGPRQTLTAFARRHRSVRLGAGAVAPLLPARAGTPEADRQSVLNAAARIWTEGHDLDLNAIARLWTWSDEDAPAAAGSTTPHTPAKTLVA
;
A
#
# COMPACT_ATOMS: atom_id res chain seq x y z
N MET A 1 -26.42 -14.86 -13.26
CA MET A 1 -27.24 -14.60 -14.46
C MET A 1 -26.32 -14.45 -15.64
N SER A 2 -26.62 -15.08 -16.78
CA SER A 2 -25.86 -14.88 -18.01
C SER A 2 -25.95 -13.41 -18.44
N LEU A 3 -24.81 -12.74 -18.68
CA LEU A 3 -24.75 -11.36 -19.18
C LEU A 3 -25.41 -11.21 -20.57
N THR A 4 -25.73 -12.32 -21.25
CA THR A 4 -26.33 -12.34 -22.59
C THR A 4 -27.69 -11.66 -22.69
N SER A 5 -28.46 -11.56 -21.60
CA SER A 5 -29.78 -10.91 -21.62
C SER A 5 -29.76 -9.43 -21.21
N HIS A 6 -28.58 -8.89 -20.87
CA HIS A 6 -28.45 -7.58 -20.24
C HIS A 6 -27.88 -6.54 -21.21
N THR A 7 -28.27 -5.27 -20.98
CA THR A 7 -27.75 -4.13 -21.71
C THR A 7 -26.84 -3.31 -20.78
N ALA A 8 -25.64 -3.01 -21.25
CA ALA A 8 -24.58 -2.35 -20.50
C ALA A 8 -24.45 -0.89 -20.92
N VAL A 9 -24.29 0.01 -19.94
CA VAL A 9 -23.84 1.38 -20.17
C VAL A 9 -22.32 1.38 -20.12
N VAL A 10 -21.68 1.70 -21.23
CA VAL A 10 -20.23 1.62 -21.39
C VAL A 10 -19.55 2.99 -21.26
N ARG A 11 -20.30 4.08 -21.35
CA ARG A 11 -19.76 5.44 -21.21
C ARG A 11 -20.86 6.44 -20.87
N ARG A 12 -20.53 7.42 -20.03
CA ARG A 12 -21.38 8.58 -19.70
C ARG A 12 -20.59 9.85 -20.00
N LEU A 13 -21.19 10.75 -20.77
CA LEU A 13 -20.64 12.06 -21.06
C LEU A 13 -21.65 13.15 -20.70
N ILE A 14 -21.14 14.27 -20.21
CA ILE A 14 -21.92 15.49 -19.99
C ILE A 14 -21.42 16.51 -21.00
N VAL A 15 -22.29 16.92 -21.93
CA VAL A 15 -21.95 17.84 -23.02
C VAL A 15 -22.60 19.18 -22.76
N SER A 16 -21.81 20.24 -22.64
CA SER A 16 -22.32 21.61 -22.67
C SER A 16 -22.36 22.09 -24.13
N PRO A 17 -23.53 22.38 -24.71
CA PRO A 17 -23.57 23.21 -25.91
C PRO A 17 -22.94 24.56 -25.54
N GLY A 18 -22.13 25.15 -26.43
CA GLY A 18 -21.37 26.38 -26.15
C GLY A 18 -22.23 27.58 -25.69
N PRO A 19 -21.61 28.73 -25.36
CA PRO A 19 -22.32 29.85 -24.75
C PRO A 19 -23.48 30.34 -25.64
N ALA A 20 -24.71 30.18 -25.16
CA ALA A 20 -25.90 30.76 -25.78
C ALA A 20 -26.08 32.23 -25.33
N PRO A 21 -26.55 33.14 -26.20
CA PRO A 21 -26.87 34.51 -25.81
C PRO A 21 -28.06 34.55 -24.84
N GLN A 22 -28.11 35.60 -24.03
CA GLN A 22 -29.12 35.89 -23.01
C GLN A 22 -30.57 35.54 -23.40
N GLU A 23 -31.05 34.37 -22.95
CA GLU A 23 -32.35 34.07 -22.33
C GLU A 23 -32.44 32.54 -22.14
N GLN A 24 -32.74 32.09 -20.91
CA GLN A 24 -32.68 30.69 -20.49
C GLN A 24 -33.85 29.86 -21.07
N ALA A 25 -33.71 29.45 -22.33
CA ALA A 25 -34.58 28.43 -22.92
C ALA A 25 -34.01 27.02 -22.67
N PRO A 26 -34.86 26.01 -22.39
CA PRO A 26 -34.41 24.62 -22.27
C PRO A 26 -33.78 24.14 -23.59
N VAL A 27 -32.73 23.31 -23.48
CA VAL A 27 -32.04 22.76 -24.66
C VAL A 27 -33.00 21.86 -25.44
N VAL A 28 -33.45 22.33 -26.61
CA VAL A 28 -34.32 21.58 -27.52
C VAL A 28 -33.50 20.52 -28.25
N ALA A 29 -34.06 19.32 -28.40
CA ALA A 29 -33.42 18.26 -29.19
C ALA A 29 -33.51 18.57 -30.69
N SER A 30 -32.43 19.14 -31.25
CA SER A 30 -32.29 19.49 -32.67
C SER A 30 -31.21 18.64 -33.36
N ALA A 31 -31.16 18.67 -34.70
CA ALA A 31 -30.13 18.01 -35.50
C ALA A 31 -28.70 18.41 -35.08
N ALA A 32 -28.49 19.69 -34.72
CA ALA A 32 -27.21 20.20 -34.23
C ALA A 32 -26.82 19.60 -32.87
N ALA A 33 -27.80 19.42 -31.97
CA ALA A 33 -27.56 18.80 -30.67
C ALA A 33 -27.20 17.31 -30.83
N VAL A 34 -27.90 16.58 -31.72
CA VAL A 34 -27.59 15.19 -32.06
C VAL A 34 -26.18 15.06 -32.65
N SER A 35 -25.80 15.96 -33.56
CA SER A 35 -24.44 16.00 -34.13
C SER A 35 -23.38 16.32 -33.07
N ALA A 36 -23.69 17.20 -32.10
CA ALA A 36 -22.78 17.50 -30.98
C ALA A 36 -22.60 16.29 -30.06
N VAL A 37 -23.65 15.50 -29.83
CA VAL A 37 -23.57 14.24 -29.09
C VAL A 37 -22.61 13.27 -29.77
N LEU A 38 -22.72 13.08 -31.09
CA LEU A 38 -21.83 12.18 -31.84
C LEU A 38 -20.37 12.64 -31.79
N ARG A 39 -20.13 13.95 -31.99
CA ARG A 39 -18.79 14.54 -31.89
C ARG A 39 -18.17 14.38 -30.50
N ALA A 40 -18.95 14.50 -29.43
CA ALA A 40 -18.47 14.30 -28.06
C ALA A 40 -18.01 12.85 -27.80
N PHE A 41 -18.56 11.88 -28.54
CA PHE A 41 -18.11 10.50 -28.52
C PHE A 41 -16.90 10.22 -29.42
N GLY A 42 -16.35 11.26 -30.08
CA GLY A 42 -15.18 11.16 -30.94
C GLY A 42 -15.46 10.40 -32.24
N ARG A 43 -16.71 10.37 -32.71
CA ARG A 43 -17.09 9.68 -33.95
C ARG A 43 -17.70 10.66 -34.94
N SER A 44 -17.27 10.57 -36.20
CA SER A 44 -18.04 11.11 -37.31
C SER A 44 -19.29 10.24 -37.52
N PRO A 45 -20.44 10.78 -37.95
CA PRO A 45 -21.59 9.97 -38.36
C PRO A 45 -21.23 8.85 -39.34
N GLU A 46 -20.22 9.09 -40.16
CA GLU A 46 -19.67 8.15 -41.15
C GLU A 46 -18.89 6.97 -40.53
N ASP A 47 -18.45 7.08 -39.26
CA ASP A 47 -17.67 6.06 -38.53
C ASP A 47 -18.52 5.26 -37.53
N LEU A 48 -19.85 5.42 -37.60
CA LEU A 48 -20.77 4.70 -36.74
C LEU A 48 -21.02 3.28 -37.26
N PRO A 49 -21.21 2.29 -36.35
CA PRO A 49 -21.73 0.99 -36.74
C PRO A 49 -23.02 1.13 -37.56
N ALA A 50 -23.19 0.29 -38.59
CA ALA A 50 -24.29 0.37 -39.56
C ALA A 50 -25.70 0.36 -38.93
N ARG A 51 -25.84 -0.15 -37.70
CA ARG A 51 -27.10 -0.22 -36.96
C ARG A 51 -27.02 0.58 -35.66
N THR A 52 -26.57 1.84 -35.77
CA THR A 52 -26.56 2.77 -34.65
C THR A 52 -27.91 3.47 -34.53
N VAL A 53 -28.47 3.46 -33.32
CA VAL A 53 -29.71 4.18 -33.01
C VAL A 53 -29.41 5.25 -31.96
N VAL A 54 -29.81 6.49 -32.23
CA VAL A 54 -29.73 7.60 -31.27
C VAL A 54 -31.12 7.83 -30.69
N LEU A 55 -31.26 7.58 -29.39
CA LEU A 55 -32.50 7.78 -28.66
C LEU A 55 -32.44 9.06 -27.85
N ILE A 56 -33.44 9.91 -28.07
CA ILE A 56 -33.56 11.21 -27.45
C ILE A 56 -34.69 11.13 -26.44
N GLY A 57 -34.37 11.38 -25.18
CA GLY A 57 -35.37 11.56 -24.13
C GLY A 57 -35.53 13.05 -23.83
N SER A 58 -36.56 13.67 -24.38
CA SER A 58 -36.86 15.09 -24.20
C SER A 58 -38.35 15.35 -24.28
N ALA A 59 -38.86 16.23 -23.41
CA ALA A 59 -40.23 16.74 -23.52
C ALA A 59 -40.36 17.80 -24.64
N ALA A 60 -39.24 18.33 -25.14
CA ALA A 60 -39.19 19.34 -26.19
C ALA A 60 -38.27 18.87 -27.34
N VAL A 61 -38.89 18.49 -28.45
CA VAL A 61 -38.23 18.01 -29.68
C VAL A 61 -38.48 19.03 -30.80
N ASP A 62 -37.43 19.34 -31.56
CA ASP A 62 -37.56 20.18 -32.75
C ASP A 62 -38.41 19.44 -33.82
N PRO A 63 -39.53 20.01 -34.30
CA PRO A 63 -40.36 19.37 -35.31
C PRO A 63 -39.63 19.13 -36.65
N ALA A 64 -38.49 19.78 -36.90
CA ALA A 64 -37.66 19.53 -38.08
C ALA A 64 -36.76 18.28 -37.97
N LEU A 65 -36.69 17.65 -36.80
CA LEU A 65 -35.85 16.47 -36.57
C LEU A 65 -36.41 15.24 -37.33
N ARG A 66 -35.60 14.68 -38.22
CA ARG A 66 -35.97 13.51 -39.04
C ARG A 66 -35.58 12.19 -38.37
N ALA A 67 -36.34 11.14 -38.69
CA ALA A 67 -36.12 9.78 -38.17
C ALA A 67 -34.83 9.12 -38.70
N GLU A 68 -34.35 9.53 -39.86
CA GLU A 68 -33.03 9.15 -40.38
C GLU A 68 -32.18 10.41 -40.52
N HIS A 69 -30.97 10.36 -39.99
CA HIS A 69 -30.03 11.47 -40.01
C HIS A 69 -28.62 10.92 -40.18
N GLU A 70 -27.90 11.37 -41.21
CA GLU A 70 -26.46 11.11 -41.40
C GLU A 70 -26.00 9.65 -41.13
N GLY A 71 -26.76 8.65 -41.61
CA GLY A 71 -26.37 7.24 -41.52
C GLY A 71 -26.77 6.50 -40.23
N PHE A 72 -27.53 7.14 -39.33
CA PHE A 72 -28.09 6.50 -38.13
C PHE A 72 -29.59 6.84 -37.96
N THR A 73 -30.30 6.03 -37.18
CA THR A 73 -31.72 6.22 -36.90
C THR A 73 -31.90 7.04 -35.63
N VAL A 74 -32.76 8.05 -35.67
CA VAL A 74 -33.13 8.88 -34.52
C VAL A 74 -34.52 8.49 -34.03
N LEU A 75 -34.62 8.13 -32.76
CA LEU A 75 -35.89 7.84 -32.09
C LEU A 75 -36.09 8.80 -30.93
N THR A 76 -37.28 9.38 -30.82
CA THR A 76 -37.62 10.33 -29.76
C THR A 76 -38.58 9.71 -28.77
N THR A 77 -38.38 10.02 -27.50
CA THR A 77 -39.24 9.61 -26.38
C THR A 77 -39.44 10.80 -25.44
N ALA A 78 -40.55 10.81 -24.71
CA ALA A 78 -40.91 11.93 -23.85
C ALA A 78 -39.94 12.15 -22.67
N THR A 79 -39.20 11.12 -22.24
CA THR A 79 -38.29 11.20 -21.08
C THR A 79 -37.01 10.39 -21.31
N PRO A 80 -35.88 10.78 -20.68
CA PRO A 80 -34.63 10.01 -20.71
C PRO A 80 -34.80 8.55 -20.25
N GLY A 81 -35.70 8.31 -19.29
CA GLY A 81 -36.00 6.97 -18.83
C GLY A 81 -36.65 6.09 -19.89
N LEU A 82 -37.60 6.61 -20.66
CA LEU A 82 -38.22 5.90 -21.77
C LEU A 82 -37.21 5.65 -22.90
N ALA A 83 -36.31 6.59 -23.16
CA ALA A 83 -35.23 6.43 -24.13
C ALA A 83 -34.31 5.26 -23.75
N LEU A 84 -33.93 5.12 -22.47
CA LEU A 84 -33.12 3.99 -21.99
C LEU A 84 -33.85 2.65 -22.14
N ARG A 85 -35.15 2.58 -21.84
CA ARG A 85 -35.95 1.37 -22.03
C ARG A 85 -36.02 0.96 -23.51
N ARG A 86 -36.23 1.94 -24.40
CA ARG A 86 -36.26 1.69 -25.84
C ARG A 86 -34.89 1.27 -26.37
N ALA A 87 -33.80 1.86 -25.87
CA ALA A 87 -32.44 1.45 -26.20
C ALA A 87 -32.19 -0.03 -25.87
N HIS A 88 -32.59 -0.47 -24.68
CA HIS A 88 -32.52 -1.87 -24.28
C HIS A 88 -33.32 -2.77 -25.22
N HIS A 89 -34.54 -2.37 -25.60
CA HIS A 89 -35.39 -3.13 -26.50
C HIS A 89 -34.75 -3.31 -27.90
N GLU A 90 -34.23 -2.23 -28.50
CA GLU A 90 -33.59 -2.30 -29.82
C GLU A 90 -32.31 -3.15 -29.80
N LEU A 91 -31.49 -3.03 -28.75
CA LEU A 91 -30.29 -3.84 -28.58
C LEU A 91 -30.63 -5.32 -28.33
N HIS A 92 -31.69 -5.60 -27.57
CA HIS A 92 -32.11 -6.97 -27.26
C HIS A 92 -32.72 -7.68 -28.48
N LEU A 93 -33.53 -6.98 -29.28
CA LEU A 93 -34.09 -7.51 -30.53
C LEU A 93 -33.05 -7.63 -31.65
N GLY A 94 -31.83 -7.12 -31.44
CA GLY A 94 -30.79 -7.10 -32.46
C GLY A 94 -31.13 -6.15 -33.62
N THR A 95 -31.99 -5.15 -33.39
CA THR A 95 -32.31 -4.11 -34.37
C THR A 95 -31.27 -2.98 -34.37
N ALA A 96 -30.57 -2.81 -33.24
CA ALA A 96 -29.39 -1.96 -33.10
C ALA A 96 -28.18 -2.76 -32.58
N ASP A 97 -26.98 -2.31 -32.94
CA ASP A 97 -25.70 -2.81 -32.39
C ASP A 97 -25.08 -1.82 -31.39
N LEU A 98 -25.45 -0.54 -31.50
CA LEU A 98 -25.07 0.51 -30.57
C LEU A 98 -26.25 1.46 -30.38
N ALA A 99 -26.57 1.76 -29.13
CA ALA A 99 -27.57 2.77 -28.80
C ALA A 99 -26.91 3.93 -28.04
N LEU A 100 -27.15 5.16 -28.51
CA LEU A 100 -26.75 6.38 -27.81
C LEU A 100 -28.00 7.02 -27.22
N VAL A 101 -28.04 7.19 -25.90
CA VAL A 101 -29.19 7.78 -25.21
C VAL A 101 -28.84 9.16 -24.71
N ALA A 102 -29.44 10.19 -25.33
CA ALA A 102 -29.26 11.58 -24.95
C ALA A 102 -30.47 12.05 -24.14
N GLY A 103 -30.24 12.39 -22.87
CA GLY A 103 -31.23 12.98 -21.99
C GLY A 103 -31.14 14.51 -22.04
N PHE A 104 -32.25 15.14 -22.40
CA PHE A 104 -32.42 16.59 -22.40
C PHE A 104 -33.44 16.96 -21.33
N GLY A 105 -33.06 17.81 -20.37
CA GLY A 105 -33.99 18.39 -19.40
C GLY A 105 -33.93 17.81 -17.99
N GLU A 106 -32.78 17.95 -17.31
CA GLU A 106 -32.88 18.29 -15.89
C GLU A 106 -33.23 19.79 -15.80
N PRO A 107 -34.18 20.22 -14.94
CA PRO A 107 -34.72 21.57 -14.93
C PRO A 107 -33.69 22.70 -14.79
N ASP A 108 -32.52 22.41 -14.22
CA ASP A 108 -31.46 23.40 -13.93
C ASP A 108 -30.17 23.21 -14.76
N ALA A 109 -30.15 22.29 -15.72
CA ALA A 109 -28.92 21.89 -16.41
C ALA A 109 -28.89 22.33 -17.89
N HIS A 110 -28.04 23.31 -18.22
CA HIS A 110 -27.64 23.64 -19.60
C HIS A 110 -26.73 22.57 -20.23
N THR A 111 -26.90 21.30 -19.87
CA THR A 111 -26.02 20.21 -20.29
C THR A 111 -26.84 19.02 -20.78
N ILE A 112 -26.30 18.32 -21.77
CA ILE A 112 -26.87 17.11 -22.35
C ILE A 112 -26.13 15.93 -21.73
N THR A 113 -26.83 15.07 -21.01
CA THR A 113 -26.22 13.81 -20.52
C THR A 113 -26.41 12.74 -21.57
N VAL A 114 -25.31 12.10 -21.98
CA VAL A 114 -25.34 11.05 -22.99
C VAL A 114 -24.79 9.75 -22.41
N TYR A 115 -25.53 8.68 -22.63
CA TYR A 115 -25.13 7.31 -22.32
C TYR A 115 -24.84 6.56 -23.61
N ALA A 116 -23.66 5.93 -23.73
CA ALA A 116 -23.44 4.90 -24.74
C ALA A 116 -23.79 3.55 -24.16
N VAL A 117 -24.58 2.80 -24.92
CA VAL A 117 -25.25 1.60 -24.45
C VAL A 117 -25.06 0.48 -25.48
N LYS A 118 -24.61 -0.70 -25.02
CA LYS A 118 -24.36 -1.89 -25.85
C LYS A 118 -24.98 -3.14 -25.23
N ARG A 119 -25.10 -4.23 -25.99
CA ARG A 119 -25.34 -5.55 -25.38
C ARG A 119 -24.17 -5.87 -24.44
N ALA A 120 -24.46 -6.33 -23.23
CA ALA A 120 -23.41 -6.52 -22.21
C ALA A 120 -22.36 -7.56 -22.63
N ALA A 121 -22.77 -8.60 -23.37
CA ALA A 121 -21.84 -9.59 -23.93
C ALA A 121 -20.86 -8.99 -24.95
N GLU A 122 -21.32 -8.02 -25.77
CA GLU A 122 -20.49 -7.36 -26.79
C GLU A 122 -19.56 -6.32 -26.17
N ALA A 123 -20.04 -5.54 -25.19
CA ALA A 123 -19.19 -4.65 -24.42
C ALA A 123 -18.02 -5.38 -23.75
N VAL A 124 -18.27 -6.58 -23.23
CA VAL A 124 -17.24 -7.45 -22.65
C VAL A 124 -16.28 -7.98 -23.71
N ALA A 125 -16.79 -8.41 -24.87
CA ALA A 125 -15.97 -8.90 -25.97
C ALA A 125 -15.05 -7.80 -26.55
N ASP A 126 -15.55 -6.57 -26.62
CA ASP A 126 -14.83 -5.40 -27.12
C ASP A 126 -13.84 -4.80 -26.09
N GLY A 127 -13.86 -5.28 -24.84
CA GLY A 127 -13.02 -4.76 -23.76
C GLY A 127 -13.45 -3.39 -23.21
N ASP A 128 -14.71 -2.99 -23.42
CA ASP A 128 -15.24 -1.72 -22.97
C ASP A 128 -15.37 -1.66 -21.44
N ALA A 129 -15.06 -0.51 -20.84
CA ALA A 129 -15.27 -0.26 -19.42
C ALA A 129 -16.77 -0.09 -19.11
N VAL A 130 -17.41 -1.10 -18.52
CA VAL A 130 -18.84 -1.04 -18.21
C VAL A 130 -19.11 -0.21 -16.94
N LEU A 131 -19.87 0.87 -17.07
CA LEU A 131 -20.26 1.78 -15.98
C LEU A 131 -21.47 1.28 -15.19
N GLY A 132 -22.36 0.49 -15.80
CA GLY A 132 -23.56 -0.04 -15.16
C GLY A 132 -24.37 -0.94 -16.09
N VAL A 133 -25.33 -1.67 -15.54
CA VAL A 133 -26.24 -2.54 -16.29
C VAL A 133 -27.68 -2.07 -16.08
N LEU A 134 -28.48 -2.05 -17.15
CA LEU A 134 -29.89 -1.73 -17.07
C LEU A 134 -30.67 -2.92 -16.50
N ASP A 135 -31.27 -2.74 -15.32
CA ASP A 135 -32.17 -3.72 -14.69
C ASP A 135 -33.62 -3.43 -15.12
N MET A 136 -34.15 -4.28 -16.01
CA MET A 136 -35.51 -4.20 -16.52
C MET A 136 -36.46 -5.20 -15.82
N THR A 137 -35.96 -5.93 -14.80
CA THR A 137 -36.72 -6.99 -14.10
C THR A 137 -37.64 -6.46 -12.99
N ALA A 138 -37.67 -5.14 -12.78
CA ALA A 138 -38.70 -4.46 -11.99
C ALA A 138 -40.06 -4.52 -12.71
N THR A 139 -40.74 -5.65 -12.51
CA THR A 139 -42.16 -5.97 -12.70
C THR A 139 -43.07 -4.82 -13.16
N ALA A 140 -43.59 -4.94 -14.38
CA ALA A 140 -45.01 -4.95 -14.77
C ALA A 140 -46.07 -3.99 -14.16
N HIS A 141 -45.80 -3.09 -13.21
CA HIS A 141 -46.86 -2.34 -12.48
C HIS A 141 -46.66 -0.80 -12.39
N ALA A 142 -45.82 -0.19 -13.23
CA ALA A 142 -45.88 1.26 -13.48
C ALA A 142 -45.27 1.61 -14.86
N PRO A 143 -46.03 2.19 -15.81
CA PRO A 143 -45.51 2.53 -17.14
C PRO A 143 -44.54 3.73 -17.18
N GLU A 144 -44.33 4.45 -16.07
CA GLU A 144 -43.59 5.73 -16.07
C GLU A 144 -42.29 5.77 -15.23
N ALA A 145 -41.87 4.69 -14.59
CA ALA A 145 -40.64 4.73 -13.78
C ALA A 145 -39.36 4.69 -14.64
N THR A 146 -38.50 5.71 -14.52
CA THR A 146 -37.15 5.74 -15.11
C THR A 146 -36.37 4.48 -14.69
N PRO A 147 -35.85 3.66 -15.63
CA PRO A 147 -34.99 2.53 -15.27
C PRO A 147 -33.76 3.05 -14.52
N THR A 148 -33.52 2.51 -13.33
CA THR A 148 -32.38 2.90 -12.50
C THR A 148 -31.11 2.23 -13.02
N LEU A 149 -30.05 3.01 -13.19
CA LEU A 149 -28.71 2.45 -13.41
C LEU A 149 -28.28 1.79 -12.10
N ARG A 150 -28.27 0.46 -12.08
CA ARG A 150 -27.51 -0.23 -11.04
C ARG A 150 -26.04 -0.08 -11.41
N PRO A 151 -25.18 0.41 -10.49
CA PRO A 151 -23.74 0.19 -10.63
C PRO A 151 -23.55 -1.28 -10.98
N LEU A 152 -22.59 -1.61 -11.83
CA LEU A 152 -22.10 -2.98 -11.81
C LEU A 152 -21.76 -3.23 -10.34
N HIS A 153 -22.48 -4.15 -9.70
CA HIS A 153 -21.86 -4.91 -8.63
C HIS A 153 -20.63 -5.52 -9.31
N GLN A 154 -19.51 -4.80 -9.24
CA GLN A 154 -18.26 -5.48 -8.97
C GLN A 154 -18.63 -6.37 -7.81
N ASN A 155 -18.69 -7.67 -8.12
CA ASN A 155 -18.87 -8.77 -7.19
C ASN A 155 -18.51 -8.28 -5.80
N PRO A 156 -19.41 -8.30 -4.78
CA PRO A 156 -19.10 -7.71 -3.49
C PRO A 156 -17.82 -8.39 -3.00
N ARG A 157 -16.67 -7.78 -3.26
CA ARG A 157 -15.43 -8.05 -2.55
C ARG A 157 -15.90 -7.87 -1.13
N GLY A 158 -15.93 -8.95 -0.34
CA GLY A 158 -16.59 -9.00 0.96
C GLY A 158 -15.87 -8.07 1.93
N THR A 159 -16.02 -6.78 1.74
CA THR A 159 -15.28 -5.73 2.40
C THR A 159 -16.00 -5.44 3.69
N ASP A 160 -15.38 -5.87 4.77
CA ASP A 160 -15.88 -5.63 6.11
C ASP A 160 -15.89 -4.11 6.37
N PRO A 161 -17.06 -3.51 6.57
CA PRO A 161 -17.22 -2.08 6.80
C PRO A 161 -16.59 -1.58 8.11
N ASP A 162 -16.28 -2.51 9.02
CA ASP A 162 -15.55 -2.21 10.26
C ASP A 162 -14.04 -2.23 10.05
N ARG A 163 -13.55 -2.39 8.81
CA ARG A 163 -12.12 -2.27 8.50
C ARG A 163 -11.72 -0.88 8.07
N HIS A 164 -10.47 -0.58 8.38
CA HIS A 164 -9.87 0.68 8.04
C HIS A 164 -9.70 0.81 6.53
N ARG A 165 -10.09 1.96 5.99
CA ARG A 165 -9.84 2.34 4.60
C ARG A 165 -9.03 3.62 4.56
N LEU A 166 -8.26 3.77 3.48
CA LEU A 166 -7.56 5.00 3.16
C LEU A 166 -8.46 5.92 2.34
N ILE A 167 -8.60 7.17 2.79
CA ILE A 167 -9.33 8.23 2.10
C ILE A 167 -8.33 9.36 1.83
N LEU A 168 -8.11 9.67 0.56
CA LEU A 168 -7.19 10.71 0.11
C LEU A 168 -7.94 11.84 -0.59
N TRP A 169 -7.53 13.09 -0.41
CA TRP A 169 -8.03 14.22 -1.19
C TRP A 169 -6.94 15.27 -1.38
N SER A 170 -7.17 16.15 -2.34
CA SER A 170 -6.26 17.28 -2.60
C SER A 170 -7.02 18.49 -3.12
N GLY A 171 -6.49 19.68 -2.88
CA GLY A 171 -6.88 20.94 -3.51
C GLY A 171 -5.71 21.64 -4.19
N ARG A 172 -6.01 22.51 -5.16
CA ARG A 172 -5.01 23.39 -5.80
C ARG A 172 -4.38 24.38 -4.82
N ASN A 173 -5.14 24.75 -3.79
CA ASN A 173 -4.76 25.61 -2.69
C ASN A 173 -5.64 25.25 -1.46
N ALA A 174 -5.48 25.97 -0.35
CA ALA A 174 -6.22 25.68 0.89
C ALA A 174 -7.74 25.86 0.77
N GLU A 175 -8.20 26.81 -0.04
CA GLU A 175 -9.64 27.05 -0.26
C GLU A 175 -10.27 25.93 -1.10
N ASP A 176 -9.59 25.53 -2.18
CA ASP A 176 -10.01 24.42 -3.05
C ASP A 176 -9.98 23.08 -2.30
N GLU A 177 -9.01 22.87 -1.40
CA GLU A 177 -9.00 21.71 -0.51
C GLU A 177 -10.19 21.71 0.44
N ALA A 178 -10.48 22.86 1.07
CA ALA A 178 -11.60 22.99 1.99
C ALA A 178 -12.93 22.72 1.29
N ARG A 179 -13.09 23.18 0.05
CA ARG A 179 -14.24 22.87 -0.82
C ARG A 179 -14.35 21.36 -1.10
N VAL A 180 -13.29 20.72 -1.60
CA VAL A 180 -13.27 19.26 -1.89
C VAL A 180 -13.57 18.44 -0.64
N ARG A 181 -12.97 18.79 0.51
CA ARG A 181 -13.24 18.14 1.78
C ARG A 181 -14.69 18.36 2.23
N GLY A 182 -15.23 19.56 2.04
CA GLY A 182 -16.63 19.89 2.31
C GLY A 182 -17.62 19.06 1.46
N GLU A 183 -17.29 18.80 0.19
CA GLU A 183 -18.07 17.94 -0.71
C GLU A 183 -17.99 16.45 -0.32
N LEU A 184 -16.85 16.01 0.21
CA LEU A 184 -16.61 14.63 0.66
C LEU A 184 -17.40 14.28 1.93
N LEU A 185 -17.56 15.22 2.86
CA LEU A 185 -18.18 14.96 4.17
C LEU A 185 -19.63 14.45 4.11
N PRO A 186 -20.55 15.05 3.30
CA PRO A 186 -21.90 14.52 3.12
C PRO A 186 -21.92 13.11 2.53
N MET A 187 -21.01 12.79 1.60
CA MET A 187 -20.90 11.44 1.02
C MET A 187 -20.54 10.43 2.12
N LEU A 188 -19.53 10.74 2.93
CA LEU A 188 -19.11 9.88 4.04
C LEU A 188 -20.18 9.74 5.13
N SER A 189 -21.02 10.75 5.33
CA SER A 189 -22.09 10.74 6.35
C SER A 189 -23.34 10.00 5.90
N GLY A 190 -23.64 10.00 4.59
CA GLY A 190 -24.83 9.38 4.01
C GLY A 190 -24.64 7.94 3.53
N ILE A 191 -23.42 7.42 3.57
CA ILE A 191 -23.12 6.07 3.09
C ILE A 191 -23.53 5.03 4.13
N HIS A 192 -24.46 4.16 3.74
CA HIS A 192 -24.74 2.94 4.47
C HIS A 192 -23.48 2.09 4.56
N ARG A 193 -23.32 1.42 5.70
CA ARG A 193 -22.21 0.52 6.03
C ARG A 193 -21.78 -0.36 4.84
N GLU A 194 -22.72 -0.86 4.05
CA GLU A 194 -22.53 -1.73 2.88
C GLU A 194 -21.95 -1.04 1.63
N ALA A 195 -22.06 0.28 1.49
CA ALA A 195 -21.57 1.06 0.34
C ALA A 195 -20.22 1.74 0.60
N TYR A 196 -19.78 1.82 1.86
CA TYR A 196 -18.46 2.34 2.26
C TYR A 196 -17.29 1.72 1.47
N PRO A 197 -17.31 0.44 1.11
CA PRO A 197 -16.23 -0.17 0.36
C PRO A 197 -16.11 0.24 -1.10
N ALA A 198 -17.19 0.75 -1.70
CA ALA A 198 -17.24 1.17 -3.09
C ALA A 198 -16.75 2.62 -3.30
N LEU A 199 -16.46 3.35 -2.22
CA LEU A 199 -15.92 4.71 -2.30
C LEU A 199 -14.54 4.71 -2.98
N PRO A 200 -14.29 5.66 -3.90
CA PRO A 200 -12.97 5.85 -4.48
C PRO A 200 -11.94 6.17 -3.39
N THR A 201 -10.76 5.59 -3.52
CA THR A 201 -9.64 5.75 -2.58
C THR A 201 -9.11 7.18 -2.52
N ALA A 202 -9.25 7.93 -3.62
CA ALA A 202 -8.88 9.33 -3.69
C ALA A 202 -9.95 10.17 -4.38
N VAL A 203 -10.14 11.39 -3.88
CA VAL A 203 -10.92 12.46 -4.51
C VAL A 203 -9.99 13.65 -4.76
N PRO A 204 -9.15 13.61 -5.81
CA PRO A 204 -8.27 14.72 -6.13
C PRO A 204 -9.04 15.84 -6.85
N CYS A 205 -8.67 17.10 -6.63
CA CYS A 205 -9.17 18.27 -7.38
C CYS A 205 -8.81 18.29 -8.89
N GLY A 206 -8.23 17.21 -9.42
CA GLY A 206 -7.74 17.08 -10.79
C GLY A 206 -6.86 15.85 -10.98
N THR A 207 -6.30 15.68 -12.17
CA THR A 207 -5.25 14.69 -12.46
C THR A 207 -4.13 15.42 -13.20
N PRO A 208 -2.95 15.63 -12.58
CA PRO A 208 -2.46 15.08 -11.30
C PRO A 208 -3.08 15.73 -10.04
N PRO A 209 -2.86 15.15 -8.84
CA PRO A 209 -3.35 15.71 -7.57
C PRO A 209 -2.76 17.09 -7.24
N GLY A 210 -3.54 17.91 -6.54
CA GLY A 210 -3.12 19.24 -6.09
C GLY A 210 -2.06 19.22 -4.97
N PRO A 211 -1.37 20.35 -4.72
CA PRO A 211 -0.32 20.47 -3.72
C PRO A 211 -0.83 20.60 -2.29
N VAL A 212 -2.12 20.87 -2.05
CA VAL A 212 -2.66 20.87 -0.67
C VAL A 212 -3.38 19.54 -0.45
N ARG A 213 -2.74 18.63 0.30
CA ARG A 213 -3.15 17.22 0.41
C ARG A 213 -3.63 16.87 1.80
N GLY A 214 -4.75 16.16 1.88
CA GLY A 214 -5.24 15.56 3.11
C GLY A 214 -5.42 14.05 2.96
N ALA A 215 -5.35 13.35 4.09
CA ALA A 215 -5.58 11.92 4.17
C ALA A 215 -6.23 11.53 5.49
N ALA A 216 -6.99 10.43 5.47
CA ALA A 216 -7.62 9.84 6.64
C ALA A 216 -7.60 8.31 6.52
N VAL A 217 -7.45 7.63 7.66
CA VAL A 217 -7.60 6.19 7.78
C VAL A 217 -8.69 5.91 8.80
N ALA A 218 -9.80 5.34 8.35
CA ALA A 218 -10.98 5.18 9.20
C ALA A 218 -11.85 3.99 8.76
N VAL A 219 -12.57 3.44 9.74
CA VAL A 219 -13.72 2.56 9.52
C VAL A 219 -14.95 3.39 9.13
N SER A 220 -15.99 2.76 8.58
CA SER A 220 -17.15 3.48 8.03
C SER A 220 -17.80 4.43 9.05
N ALA A 221 -18.00 3.95 10.28
CA ALA A 221 -18.67 4.68 11.36
C ALA A 221 -17.93 5.96 11.80
N LEU A 222 -16.63 6.08 11.51
CA LEU A 222 -15.80 7.22 11.91
C LEU A 222 -15.33 8.08 10.74
N ALA A 223 -15.57 7.65 9.49
CA ALA A 223 -14.97 8.24 8.30
C ALA A 223 -15.19 9.76 8.18
N ALA A 224 -16.44 10.22 8.28
CA ALA A 224 -16.77 11.65 8.19
C ALA A 224 -16.07 12.46 9.29
N ARG A 225 -16.07 11.96 10.53
CA ARG A 225 -15.41 12.62 11.66
C ARG A 225 -13.90 12.69 11.48
N THR A 226 -13.28 11.60 11.04
CA THR A 226 -11.83 11.54 10.82
C THR A 226 -11.39 12.47 9.69
N VAL A 227 -12.14 12.52 8.58
CA VAL A 227 -11.87 13.46 7.47
C VAL A 227 -12.06 14.91 7.90
N HIS A 228 -13.11 15.21 8.68
CA HIS A 228 -13.34 16.55 9.20
C HIS A 228 -12.17 17.04 10.09
N GLN A 229 -11.63 16.15 10.92
CA GLN A 229 -10.53 16.46 11.84
C GLN A 229 -9.13 16.40 11.19
N ALA A 230 -9.02 15.81 10.00
CA ALA A 230 -7.75 15.68 9.31
C ALA A 230 -7.23 17.05 8.85
N ARG A 231 -5.92 17.25 9.03
CA ARG A 231 -5.21 18.45 8.58
C ARG A 231 -4.64 18.21 7.19
N ALA A 232 -4.95 19.11 6.26
CA ALA A 232 -4.27 19.15 4.97
C ALA A 232 -2.89 19.82 5.10
N VAL A 233 -1.96 19.39 4.25
CA VAL A 233 -0.57 19.85 4.21
C VAL A 233 -0.27 20.39 2.83
N ASP A 234 0.37 21.56 2.75
CA ASP A 234 0.96 22.07 1.52
C ASP A 234 2.26 21.30 1.24
N VAL A 235 2.27 20.55 0.15
CA VAL A 235 3.35 19.67 -0.29
C VAL A 235 3.97 20.14 -1.61
N SER A 236 3.94 21.45 -1.86
CA SER A 236 4.58 22.07 -3.04
C SER A 236 6.08 21.73 -3.18
N ARG A 237 6.72 21.28 -2.11
CA ARG A 237 8.10 20.74 -2.10
C ARG A 237 8.13 19.39 -1.38
N PRO A 238 7.90 18.26 -2.08
CA PRO A 238 7.96 16.95 -1.46
C PRO A 238 9.39 16.62 -1.02
N ARG A 239 9.52 15.98 0.13
CA ARG A 239 10.81 15.53 0.68
C ARG A 239 11.34 14.34 -0.11
N PRO A 240 12.64 14.23 -0.42
CA PRO A 240 13.21 12.96 -0.86
C PRO A 240 12.90 11.84 0.15
N VAL A 241 12.67 10.63 -0.35
CA VAL A 241 12.37 9.45 0.48
C VAL A 241 13.65 8.67 0.73
N ALA A 242 13.85 8.23 1.97
CA ALA A 242 14.83 7.18 2.30
C ALA A 242 14.15 6.01 3.01
N LEU A 243 14.48 4.78 2.62
CA LEU A 243 14.01 3.59 3.34
C LEU A 243 15.02 3.17 4.40
N LEU A 244 14.50 2.91 5.59
CA LEU A 244 15.24 2.41 6.75
C LEU A 244 14.88 0.95 6.99
N PHE A 245 15.88 0.09 7.15
CA PHE A 245 15.70 -1.35 7.41
C PHE A 245 16.28 -1.72 8.78
N PRO A 246 15.44 -2.13 9.75
CA PRO A 246 15.92 -2.47 11.09
C PRO A 246 16.76 -3.76 11.11
N GLY A 247 17.50 -3.93 12.19
CA GLY A 247 18.24 -5.15 12.48
C GLY A 247 17.49 -6.09 13.41
N GLN A 248 18.23 -7.10 13.88
CA GLN A 248 17.79 -7.99 14.96
C GLN A 248 17.45 -7.20 16.23
N GLY A 249 16.42 -7.64 16.94
CA GLY A 249 15.77 -6.95 18.06
C GLY A 249 14.42 -6.34 17.68
N SER A 250 14.12 -6.20 16.39
CA SER A 250 12.81 -5.73 15.91
C SER A 250 11.78 -6.86 15.76
N GLN A 251 12.22 -8.12 15.71
CA GLN A 251 11.33 -9.26 15.50
C GLN A 251 10.26 -9.41 16.60
N HIS A 252 9.14 -10.01 16.22
CA HIS A 252 8.16 -10.54 17.15
C HIS A 252 7.32 -11.64 16.49
N ALA A 253 6.67 -12.46 17.32
CA ALA A 253 5.77 -13.49 16.83
C ALA A 253 4.65 -12.87 15.98
N GLY A 254 4.38 -13.46 14.81
CA GLY A 254 3.33 -13.02 13.90
C GLY A 254 3.57 -11.67 13.20
N MET A 255 4.80 -11.13 13.22
CA MET A 255 5.09 -9.84 12.59
C MET A 255 4.69 -9.79 11.11
N ALA A 256 4.01 -8.72 10.69
CA ALA A 256 3.53 -8.50 9.33
C ALA A 256 2.62 -9.61 8.77
N ALA A 257 2.17 -10.57 9.58
CA ALA A 257 1.34 -11.68 9.10
C ALA A 257 -0.02 -11.20 8.59
N GLY A 258 -0.48 -10.00 9.00
CA GLY A 258 -1.71 -9.40 8.48
C GLY A 258 -1.65 -8.98 7.01
N LEU A 259 -0.45 -8.86 6.44
CA LEU A 259 -0.21 -8.52 5.04
C LEU A 259 -0.06 -9.76 4.16
N TYR A 260 0.40 -10.87 4.72
CA TYR A 260 0.62 -12.11 3.98
C TYR A 260 -0.70 -12.69 3.44
N ARG A 261 -0.72 -13.02 2.14
CA ARG A 261 -1.92 -13.39 1.34
C ARG A 261 -2.96 -12.28 1.16
N ARG A 262 -2.68 -11.05 1.60
CA ARG A 262 -3.58 -9.89 1.47
C ARG A 262 -2.99 -8.80 0.59
N GLU A 263 -1.69 -8.58 0.70
CA GLU A 263 -0.93 -7.72 -0.19
C GLU A 263 -0.07 -8.61 -1.12
N PRO A 264 -0.39 -8.70 -2.42
CA PRO A 264 0.27 -9.63 -3.34
C PRO A 264 1.77 -9.40 -3.50
N VAL A 265 2.22 -8.13 -3.53
CA VAL A 265 3.66 -7.84 -3.75
C VAL A 265 4.48 -8.27 -2.54
N PHE A 266 4.01 -7.95 -1.34
CA PHE A 266 4.56 -8.39 -0.07
C PHE A 266 4.61 -9.92 -0.01
N THR A 267 3.50 -10.57 -0.33
CA THR A 267 3.40 -12.04 -0.31
C THR A 267 4.42 -12.66 -1.26
N ALA A 268 4.47 -12.22 -2.51
CA ALA A 268 5.42 -12.71 -3.50
C ALA A 268 6.88 -12.45 -3.10
N ALA A 269 7.16 -11.31 -2.47
CA ALA A 269 8.51 -10.96 -2.02
C ALA A 269 8.99 -11.79 -0.82
N VAL A 270 8.11 -12.04 0.16
CA VAL A 270 8.38 -13.00 1.25
C VAL A 270 8.63 -14.39 0.66
N ASP A 271 7.80 -14.79 -0.31
CA ASP A 271 7.91 -16.09 -0.95
C ASP A 271 9.22 -16.28 -1.70
N ALA A 272 9.62 -15.28 -2.48
CA ALA A 272 10.90 -15.28 -3.17
C ALA A 272 12.06 -15.39 -2.17
N ALA A 273 12.10 -14.55 -1.15
CA ALA A 273 13.19 -14.52 -0.16
C ALA A 273 13.32 -15.86 0.60
N LEU A 274 12.21 -16.41 1.10
CA LEU A 274 12.23 -17.67 1.83
C LEU A 274 12.49 -18.86 0.91
N SER A 275 12.03 -18.83 -0.35
CA SER A 275 12.31 -19.93 -1.30
C SER A 275 13.80 -20.11 -1.59
N HIS A 276 14.55 -19.01 -1.62
CA HIS A 276 16.00 -19.05 -1.80
C HIS A 276 16.73 -19.71 -0.61
N MET A 277 16.09 -19.86 0.54
CA MET A 277 16.63 -20.53 1.71
C MET A 277 16.40 -22.06 1.73
N GLY A 278 15.62 -22.59 0.78
CA GLY A 278 15.28 -24.01 0.71
C GLY A 278 14.46 -24.49 1.92
N GLU A 279 14.80 -25.66 2.47
CA GLU A 279 14.08 -26.25 3.61
C GLU A 279 14.05 -25.34 4.84
N GLU A 280 15.12 -24.57 5.09
CA GLU A 280 15.14 -23.59 6.18
C GLU A 280 14.05 -22.54 5.99
N GLY A 281 13.90 -22.01 4.79
CA GLY A 281 12.86 -21.03 4.49
C GLY A 281 11.45 -21.59 4.71
N SER A 282 11.23 -22.86 4.36
CA SER A 282 9.96 -23.54 4.64
C SER A 282 9.70 -23.68 6.15
N ARG A 283 10.72 -24.00 6.95
CA ARG A 283 10.59 -24.05 8.42
C ARG A 283 10.31 -22.67 9.01
N VAL A 284 11.10 -21.66 8.62
CA VAL A 284 10.93 -20.27 9.07
C VAL A 284 9.52 -19.76 8.76
N ARG A 285 8.99 -20.07 7.56
CA ARG A 285 7.61 -19.75 7.19
C ARG A 285 6.59 -20.44 8.09
N ALA A 286 6.74 -21.75 8.32
CA ALA A 286 5.81 -22.51 9.15
C ALA A 286 5.76 -21.94 10.58
N ASP A 287 6.94 -21.68 11.16
CA ASP A 287 7.07 -21.07 12.48
C ASP A 287 6.54 -19.63 12.53
N TRP A 288 6.67 -18.86 11.45
CA TRP A 288 6.13 -17.50 11.36
C TRP A 288 4.60 -17.49 11.35
N LEU A 289 3.98 -18.37 10.56
CA LEU A 289 2.53 -18.43 10.40
C LEU A 289 1.82 -19.20 11.53
N ASP A 290 2.52 -20.09 12.23
CA ASP A 290 2.06 -20.73 13.46
C ASP A 290 3.09 -20.62 14.59
N PRO A 291 3.24 -19.43 15.22
CA PRO A 291 4.23 -19.21 16.26
C PRO A 291 4.08 -20.10 17.50
N LYS A 292 2.89 -20.68 17.72
CA LYS A 292 2.61 -21.57 18.86
C LYS A 292 3.22 -22.96 18.69
N ARG A 293 3.48 -23.36 17.44
CA ARG A 293 4.10 -24.64 17.09
C ARG A 293 5.59 -24.54 16.79
N ALA A 294 6.15 -23.33 16.85
CA ALA A 294 7.55 -23.12 16.56
C ALA A 294 8.45 -23.84 17.58
N ALA A 295 9.43 -24.59 17.08
CA ALA A 295 10.34 -25.35 17.92
C ALA A 295 11.38 -24.48 18.64
N ILE A 296 11.71 -23.32 18.05
CA ILE A 296 12.64 -22.34 18.61
C ILE A 296 11.98 -20.97 18.76
N GLY A 297 12.41 -20.23 19.79
CA GLY A 297 11.91 -18.89 20.08
C GLY A 297 12.15 -17.90 18.94
N ILE A 298 11.33 -16.85 18.86
CA ILE A 298 11.46 -15.83 17.80
C ILE A 298 12.79 -15.08 17.86
N ASP A 299 13.42 -15.00 19.03
CA ASP A 299 14.70 -14.34 19.25
C ASP A 299 15.92 -15.21 18.93
N ASP A 300 15.72 -16.51 18.64
CA ASP A 300 16.78 -17.38 18.16
C ASP A 300 17.22 -16.93 16.76
N VAL A 301 18.52 -16.69 16.58
CA VAL A 301 19.09 -16.16 15.33
C VAL A 301 18.68 -16.97 14.09
N ARG A 302 18.51 -18.30 14.22
CA ARG A 302 18.11 -19.19 13.12
C ARG A 302 16.72 -18.89 12.59
N ARG A 303 15.88 -18.27 13.41
CA ARG A 303 14.53 -17.82 13.05
C ARG A 303 14.49 -16.31 12.83
N ALA A 304 15.12 -15.54 13.70
CA ALA A 304 15.04 -14.08 13.73
C ALA A 304 15.57 -13.45 12.43
N GLN A 305 16.83 -13.72 12.05
CA GLN A 305 17.45 -13.01 10.92
C GLN A 305 16.87 -13.41 9.56
N PRO A 306 16.64 -14.70 9.25
CA PRO A 306 16.03 -15.08 7.98
C PRO A 306 14.63 -14.49 7.80
N LEU A 307 13.82 -14.52 8.87
CA LEU A 307 12.47 -13.96 8.82
C LEU A 307 12.50 -12.43 8.72
N LEU A 308 13.34 -11.74 9.50
CA LEU A 308 13.50 -10.30 9.41
C LEU A 308 13.90 -9.86 8.01
N PHE A 309 14.92 -10.50 7.42
CA PHE A 309 15.35 -10.20 6.06
C PHE A 309 14.18 -10.32 5.06
N ALA A 310 13.41 -11.42 5.13
CA ALA A 310 12.28 -11.64 4.23
C ALA A 310 11.17 -10.59 4.41
N ILE A 311 10.83 -10.23 5.64
CA ILE A 311 9.78 -9.25 5.95
C ILE A 311 10.21 -7.83 5.56
N ASP A 312 11.41 -7.42 5.93
CA ASP A 312 11.95 -6.09 5.62
C ASP A 312 12.09 -5.91 4.09
N TYR A 313 12.59 -6.94 3.40
CA TYR A 313 12.64 -6.95 1.94
C TYR A 313 11.24 -6.82 1.32
N ALA A 314 10.27 -7.59 1.81
CA ALA A 314 8.90 -7.56 1.29
C ALA A 314 8.20 -6.22 1.54
N LEU A 315 8.40 -5.62 2.72
CA LEU A 315 7.92 -4.28 3.03
C LEU A 315 8.51 -3.22 2.11
N GLY A 316 9.82 -3.28 1.84
CA GLY A 316 10.47 -2.39 0.88
C GLY A 316 9.90 -2.57 -0.55
N LYS A 317 9.68 -3.82 -0.99
CA LYS A 317 9.09 -4.12 -2.31
C LYS A 317 7.66 -3.60 -2.43
N MET A 318 6.85 -3.75 -1.38
CA MET A 318 5.50 -3.20 -1.30
C MET A 318 5.51 -1.68 -1.48
N ILE A 319 6.40 -0.95 -0.79
CA ILE A 319 6.50 0.51 -0.93
C ILE A 319 6.87 0.95 -2.35
N LEU A 320 7.83 0.27 -2.99
CA LEU A 320 8.17 0.56 -4.38
C LEU A 320 7.00 0.31 -5.34
N SER A 321 6.18 -0.70 -5.06
CA SER A 321 5.00 -1.05 -5.87
C SER A 321 3.89 -0.01 -5.80
N TRP A 322 3.84 0.79 -4.73
CA TRP A 322 2.91 1.91 -4.63
C TRP A 322 3.35 3.13 -5.44
N GLY A 323 4.46 3.06 -6.17
CA GLY A 323 4.98 4.20 -6.94
C GLY A 323 6.00 5.06 -6.18
N VAL A 324 6.28 4.77 -4.91
CA VAL A 324 7.31 5.48 -4.14
C VAL A 324 8.69 5.24 -4.76
N ARG A 325 9.51 6.30 -4.83
CA ARG A 325 10.86 6.28 -5.39
C ARG A 325 11.86 6.75 -4.32
N PRO A 326 12.42 5.82 -3.53
CA PRO A 326 13.48 6.15 -2.59
C PRO A 326 14.71 6.68 -3.32
N THR A 327 15.33 7.66 -2.70
CA THR A 327 16.58 8.30 -3.13
C THR A 327 17.77 7.80 -2.33
N ALA A 328 17.53 7.16 -1.18
CA ALA A 328 18.57 6.59 -0.34
C ALA A 328 18.06 5.39 0.48
N PHE A 329 19.02 4.59 0.95
CA PHE A 329 18.78 3.45 1.84
C PHE A 329 19.72 3.53 3.05
N LEU A 330 19.24 3.07 4.21
CA LEU A 330 20.04 2.89 5.42
C LEU A 330 19.56 1.65 6.16
N GLY A 331 20.47 0.74 6.50
CA GLY A 331 20.17 -0.45 7.28
C GLY A 331 20.87 -0.43 8.64
N HIS A 332 20.24 -1.06 9.63
CA HIS A 332 20.84 -1.28 10.94
C HIS A 332 21.28 -2.73 11.07
N SER A 333 22.59 -2.99 11.23
CA SER A 333 23.13 -4.35 11.36
C SER A 333 22.64 -5.26 10.21
N ALA A 334 21.90 -6.32 10.52
CA ALA A 334 21.30 -7.25 9.55
C ALA A 334 20.47 -6.55 8.45
N GLY A 335 19.81 -5.44 8.78
CA GLY A 335 19.03 -4.64 7.84
C GLY A 335 19.88 -4.00 6.74
N GLU A 336 21.20 -3.89 6.94
CA GLU A 336 22.13 -3.36 5.92
C GLU A 336 22.23 -4.30 4.71
N LEU A 337 22.03 -5.62 4.87
CA LEU A 337 21.94 -6.56 3.76
C LEU A 337 20.67 -6.33 2.91
N VAL A 338 19.56 -5.94 3.55
CA VAL A 338 18.33 -5.56 2.83
C VAL A 338 18.56 -4.26 2.08
N ALA A 339 19.14 -3.25 2.74
CA ALA A 339 19.48 -1.97 2.13
C ALA A 339 20.42 -2.14 0.92
N ALA A 340 21.45 -2.99 1.03
CA ALA A 340 22.37 -3.35 -0.04
C ALA A 340 21.68 -4.00 -1.23
N THR A 341 20.70 -4.87 -0.97
CA THR A 341 19.89 -5.52 -2.00
C THR A 341 19.09 -4.48 -2.79
N PHE A 342 18.45 -3.52 -2.13
CA PHE A 342 17.71 -2.43 -2.80
C PHE A 342 18.63 -1.45 -3.53
N ALA A 343 19.80 -1.15 -2.97
CA ALA A 343 20.81 -0.33 -3.62
C ALA A 343 21.47 -1.02 -4.83
N GLY A 344 21.23 -2.32 -5.05
CA GLY A 344 21.75 -3.08 -6.18
C GLY A 344 23.19 -3.58 -6.01
N VAL A 345 23.73 -3.52 -4.78
CA VAL A 345 25.05 -4.07 -4.42
C VAL A 345 25.06 -5.58 -4.60
N VAL A 346 23.98 -6.25 -4.21
CA VAL A 346 23.85 -7.70 -4.19
C VAL A 346 22.47 -8.11 -4.71
N SER A 347 22.37 -9.28 -5.36
CA SER A 347 21.08 -9.80 -5.80
C SER A 347 20.28 -10.35 -4.62
N LEU A 348 18.94 -10.48 -4.74
CA LEU A 348 18.13 -11.09 -3.66
C LEU A 348 18.64 -12.48 -3.29
N ARG A 349 18.90 -13.34 -4.29
CA ARG A 349 19.38 -14.71 -4.08
C ARG A 349 20.69 -14.73 -3.31
N ASP A 350 21.63 -13.87 -3.71
CA ASP A 350 22.95 -13.83 -3.09
C ASP A 350 22.89 -13.21 -1.68
N ALA A 351 22.04 -12.19 -1.47
CA ALA A 351 21.81 -11.61 -0.16
C ALA A 351 21.19 -12.62 0.82
N VAL A 352 20.28 -13.48 0.34
CA VAL A 352 19.77 -14.60 1.13
C VAL A 352 20.88 -15.58 1.50
N ALA A 353 21.77 -15.91 0.55
CA ALA A 353 22.94 -16.75 0.84
C ALA A 353 23.85 -16.11 1.88
N MET A 354 24.03 -14.77 1.82
CA MET A 354 24.78 -14.02 2.84
C MET A 354 24.15 -14.17 4.23
N VAL A 355 22.83 -13.96 4.35
CA VAL A 355 22.10 -14.13 5.61
C VAL A 355 22.25 -15.56 6.15
N GLN A 356 22.13 -16.58 5.29
CA GLN A 356 22.27 -17.98 5.71
C GLN A 356 23.68 -18.29 6.22
N ALA A 357 24.73 -17.81 5.55
CA ALA A 357 26.10 -17.97 6.02
C ALA A 357 26.31 -17.24 7.36
N ARG A 358 25.84 -15.99 7.47
CA ARG A 358 25.89 -15.20 8.70
C ARG A 358 25.27 -15.95 9.88
N VAL A 359 24.07 -16.51 9.70
CA VAL A 359 23.36 -17.28 10.74
C VAL A 359 24.12 -18.57 11.07
N ARG A 360 24.55 -19.33 10.06
CA ARG A 360 25.25 -20.61 10.24
C ARG A 360 26.55 -20.46 11.02
N GLU A 361 27.31 -19.40 10.77
CA GLU A 361 28.56 -19.17 11.47
C GLU A 361 28.32 -18.56 12.86
N ALA A 362 27.32 -17.67 13.00
CA ALA A 362 26.97 -17.08 14.29
C ALA A 362 26.57 -18.11 15.35
N VAL A 363 25.84 -19.17 14.98
CA VAL A 363 25.38 -20.20 15.94
C VAL A 363 26.50 -21.10 16.47
N LYS A 364 27.70 -21.06 15.88
CA LYS A 364 28.87 -21.80 16.35
C LYS A 364 29.62 -21.07 17.47
N ILE A 365 29.37 -19.77 17.61
CA ILE A 365 30.01 -18.94 18.63
C ILE A 365 29.36 -19.24 19.98
N PRO A 366 30.15 -19.34 21.08
CA PRO A 366 29.61 -19.51 22.42
C PRO A 366 28.55 -18.45 22.77
N ALA A 367 27.61 -18.85 23.63
CA ALA A 367 26.54 -17.98 24.08
C ALA A 367 27.07 -16.68 24.70
N GLY A 368 26.33 -15.62 24.45
CA GLY A 368 26.57 -14.29 24.99
C GLY A 368 25.28 -13.47 24.92
N GLY A 369 25.42 -12.16 25.03
CA GLY A 369 24.25 -11.29 24.98
C GLY A 369 24.55 -9.85 24.65
N MET A 370 23.54 -9.02 24.86
CA MET A 370 23.60 -7.58 24.62
C MET A 370 22.89 -6.79 25.72
N LEU A 371 23.40 -5.60 26.02
CA LEU A 371 22.87 -4.66 26.99
C LEU A 371 22.58 -3.32 26.32
N ALA A 372 21.35 -2.80 26.46
CA ALA A 372 21.02 -1.42 26.14
C ALA A 372 21.34 -0.54 27.35
N VAL A 373 22.17 0.48 27.17
CA VAL A 373 22.60 1.38 28.24
C VAL A 373 22.19 2.81 27.90
N ALA A 374 21.52 3.47 28.85
CA ALA A 374 21.12 4.86 28.73
C ALA A 374 22.29 5.81 29.03
N ALA A 375 23.30 5.79 28.17
CA ALA A 375 24.51 6.60 28.29
C ALA A 375 25.10 6.91 26.91
N GLY A 376 25.98 7.90 26.86
CA GLY A 376 26.82 8.17 25.69
C GLY A 376 28.06 7.28 25.66
N GLU A 377 28.62 7.11 24.46
CA GLU A 377 29.78 6.25 24.17
C GLU A 377 30.99 6.52 25.08
N GLU A 378 31.37 7.79 25.23
CA GLU A 378 32.51 8.21 26.07
C GLU A 378 32.37 7.78 27.53
N ARG A 379 31.15 7.80 28.07
CA ARG A 379 30.87 7.38 29.45
C ARG A 379 31.03 5.87 29.63
N LEU A 380 30.91 5.09 28.55
CA LEU A 380 30.97 3.63 28.60
C LEU A 380 32.36 3.07 28.35
N ARG A 381 33.30 3.86 27.81
CA ARG A 381 34.70 3.44 27.59
C ARG A 381 35.34 2.75 28.81
N PRO A 382 35.17 3.22 30.07
CA PRO A 382 35.78 2.58 31.25
C PRO A 382 35.19 1.20 31.63
N TYR A 383 34.10 0.78 30.98
CA TYR A 383 33.45 -0.51 31.23
C TYR A 383 33.76 -1.54 30.13
N LEU A 384 34.41 -1.13 29.04
CA LEU A 384 34.81 -2.04 27.98
C LEU A 384 35.94 -2.96 28.45
N THR A 385 35.95 -4.18 27.93
CA THR A 385 36.95 -5.21 28.24
C THR A 385 37.24 -6.01 26.98
N ASP A 386 38.25 -6.88 27.01
CA ASP A 386 38.53 -7.79 25.88
C ASP A 386 37.32 -8.67 25.50
N GLY A 387 36.42 -8.92 26.45
CA GLY A 387 35.20 -9.72 26.26
C GLY A 387 33.91 -8.92 26.06
N VAL A 388 33.95 -7.58 26.15
CA VAL A 388 32.76 -6.71 26.03
C VAL A 388 33.09 -5.47 25.22
N GLY A 389 32.45 -5.34 24.06
CA GLY A 389 32.58 -4.21 23.15
C GLY A 389 31.31 -3.37 23.04
N ILE A 390 31.42 -2.24 22.33
CA ILE A 390 30.26 -1.46 21.90
C ILE A 390 29.67 -2.13 20.67
N ALA A 391 28.45 -2.60 20.79
CA ALA A 391 27.73 -3.22 19.69
C ALA A 391 27.09 -2.19 18.75
N ALA A 392 26.53 -1.12 19.30
CA ALA A 392 25.87 -0.10 18.49
C ALA A 392 25.79 1.24 19.21
N VAL A 393 25.97 2.32 18.46
CA VAL A 393 25.73 3.69 18.88
C VAL A 393 24.47 4.18 18.14
N ASN A 394 23.31 3.96 18.76
CA ASN A 394 22.01 4.23 18.14
C ASN A 394 21.55 5.68 18.29
N ALA A 395 21.92 6.33 19.41
CA ALA A 395 21.69 7.74 19.66
C ALA A 395 22.65 8.26 20.75
N ASN A 396 22.64 9.58 21.00
CA ASN A 396 23.54 10.24 21.97
C ASN A 396 23.53 9.64 23.38
N GLN A 397 22.40 9.08 23.81
CA GLN A 397 22.23 8.46 25.14
C GLN A 397 21.64 7.05 25.01
N GLN A 398 21.94 6.35 23.92
CA GLN A 398 21.45 5.00 23.66
C GLN A 398 22.53 4.19 22.96
N VAL A 399 23.36 3.54 23.76
CA VAL A 399 24.46 2.69 23.32
C VAL A 399 24.18 1.24 23.72
N MET A 400 24.53 0.31 22.84
CA MET A 400 24.46 -1.12 23.06
C MET A 400 25.85 -1.65 23.38
N LEU A 401 25.98 -2.47 24.42
CA LEU A 401 27.16 -3.30 24.68
C LEU A 401 26.85 -4.75 24.33
N ALA A 402 27.85 -5.51 23.89
CA ALA A 402 27.72 -6.95 23.66
C ALA A 402 29.00 -7.69 24.04
N GLY A 403 28.84 -8.96 24.38
CA GLY A 403 29.94 -9.80 24.81
C GLY A 403 29.48 -11.16 25.34
N SER A 404 30.45 -12.00 25.70
CA SER A 404 30.20 -13.31 26.31
C SER A 404 29.48 -13.15 27.66
N ASP A 405 28.67 -14.15 28.05
CA ASP A 405 27.74 -14.05 29.19
C ASP A 405 28.39 -13.56 30.49
N LYS A 406 29.51 -14.18 30.89
CA LYS A 406 30.16 -13.85 32.17
C LYS A 406 30.75 -12.42 32.17
N PRO A 407 31.65 -12.03 31.24
CA PRO A 407 32.15 -10.66 31.18
C PRO A 407 31.03 -9.61 31.06
N LEU A 408 29.99 -9.90 30.27
CA LEU A 408 28.86 -8.99 30.08
C LEU A 408 28.05 -8.82 31.37
N GLY A 409 27.85 -9.89 32.14
CA GLY A 409 27.20 -9.83 33.44
C GLY A 409 27.96 -8.98 34.46
N GLU A 410 29.27 -9.16 34.55
CA GLU A 410 30.15 -8.35 35.43
C GLU A 410 30.11 -6.86 35.05
N VAL A 411 30.10 -6.54 33.75
CA VAL A 411 29.93 -5.18 33.25
C VAL A 411 28.55 -4.62 33.59
N ALA A 412 27.48 -5.41 33.43
CA ALA A 412 26.13 -5.00 33.77
C ALA A 412 25.99 -4.61 35.25
N ASP A 413 26.60 -5.39 36.15
CA ASP A 413 26.55 -5.15 37.59
C ASP A 413 27.33 -3.89 37.98
N ARG A 414 28.50 -3.67 37.37
CA ARG A 414 29.26 -2.42 37.55
C ARG A 414 28.49 -1.19 37.07
N LEU A 415 27.91 -1.26 35.87
CA LEU A 415 27.10 -0.16 35.33
C LEU A 415 25.93 0.19 36.26
N ARG A 416 25.22 -0.83 36.78
CA ARG A 416 24.11 -0.63 37.73
C ARG A 416 24.58 -0.06 39.07
N ALA A 417 25.72 -0.54 39.59
CA ALA A 417 26.33 0.00 40.81
C ALA A 417 26.67 1.49 40.68
N ASP A 418 27.09 1.92 39.49
CA ASP A 418 27.37 3.33 39.15
C ASP A 418 26.12 4.14 38.75
N GLY A 419 24.92 3.58 38.97
CA GLY A 419 23.63 4.25 38.78
C GLY A 419 23.17 4.39 37.32
N LEU A 420 23.76 3.63 36.38
CA LEU A 420 23.33 3.64 34.99
C LEU A 420 22.10 2.75 34.77
N THR A 421 21.19 3.22 33.90
CA THR A 421 20.05 2.40 33.46
C THR A 421 20.52 1.41 32.40
N VAL A 422 20.39 0.11 32.71
CA VAL A 422 20.80 -1.01 31.87
C VAL A 422 19.63 -1.95 31.64
N VAL A 423 19.36 -2.30 30.39
CA VAL A 423 18.33 -3.26 29.98
C VAL A 423 18.98 -4.39 29.21
N THR A 424 18.80 -5.63 29.65
CA THR A 424 19.22 -6.82 28.89
C THR A 424 18.33 -6.98 27.67
N VAL A 425 18.94 -7.17 26.50
CA VAL A 425 18.23 -7.44 25.25
C VAL A 425 18.10 -8.96 25.08
N PRO A 426 16.94 -9.48 24.65
CA PRO A 426 16.75 -10.90 24.39
C PRO A 426 17.48 -11.31 23.10
N ALA A 427 18.81 -11.39 23.17
CA ALA A 427 19.69 -11.90 22.14
C ALA A 427 20.65 -12.89 22.80
N THR A 428 20.79 -14.08 22.21
CA THR A 428 21.64 -15.16 22.73
C THR A 428 23.02 -15.22 22.07
N SER A 429 23.23 -14.40 21.05
CA SER A 429 24.49 -14.26 20.33
C SER A 429 25.10 -12.88 20.63
N PRO A 430 26.41 -12.80 20.90
CA PRO A 430 27.08 -11.55 21.23
C PRO A 430 27.45 -10.76 19.95
N PHE A 431 26.46 -10.46 19.10
CA PHE A 431 26.66 -9.70 17.87
C PHE A 431 27.34 -8.36 18.13
N HIS A 432 28.21 -7.96 17.21
CA HIS A 432 28.98 -6.71 17.28
C HIS A 432 29.90 -6.69 18.52
N SER A 433 30.60 -7.80 18.75
CA SER A 433 31.60 -7.91 19.79
C SER A 433 32.81 -8.73 19.31
N PRO A 434 33.96 -8.62 19.99
CA PRO A 434 35.15 -9.42 19.68
C PRO A 434 34.91 -10.93 19.63
N ALA A 435 33.91 -11.44 20.36
CA ALA A 435 33.57 -12.86 20.38
C ALA A 435 33.12 -13.40 19.00
N MET A 436 32.67 -12.52 18.09
CA MET A 436 32.21 -12.90 16.76
C MET A 436 33.34 -12.98 15.72
N ALA A 437 34.57 -12.62 16.06
CA ALA A 437 35.69 -12.62 15.12
C ALA A 437 35.88 -13.97 14.37
N PRO A 438 35.79 -15.16 15.02
CA PRO A 438 35.87 -16.44 14.31
C PRO A 438 34.73 -16.64 13.30
N ALA A 439 33.54 -16.11 13.58
CA ALA A 439 32.43 -16.16 12.63
C ALA A 439 32.67 -15.21 11.46
N SER A 440 33.22 -14.00 11.68
CA SER A 440 33.59 -13.08 10.60
C SER A 440 34.55 -13.76 9.61
N ASP A 441 35.62 -14.39 10.11
CA ASP A 441 36.61 -15.05 9.26
C ASP A 441 36.01 -16.19 8.41
N ALA A 442 35.08 -16.96 8.99
CA ALA A 442 34.37 -18.02 8.27
C ALA A 442 33.37 -17.45 7.24
N ILE A 443 32.64 -16.39 7.60
CA ILE A 443 31.68 -15.71 6.72
C ILE A 443 32.39 -15.11 5.51
N GLU A 444 33.56 -14.53 5.69
CA GLU A 444 34.33 -13.96 4.58
C GLU A 444 34.62 -15.00 3.50
N VAL A 445 34.95 -16.24 3.88
CA VAL A 445 35.16 -17.35 2.95
C VAL A 445 33.90 -17.59 2.10
N ASP A 446 32.73 -17.62 2.73
CA ASP A 446 31.45 -17.81 2.05
C ASP A 446 31.09 -16.64 1.11
N TYR A 447 31.56 -15.43 1.42
CA TYR A 447 31.22 -14.23 0.66
C TYR A 447 32.13 -13.96 -0.55
N ARG A 448 33.30 -14.60 -0.64
CA ARG A 448 34.29 -14.34 -1.72
C ARG A 448 33.74 -14.53 -3.13
N ASP A 449 32.87 -15.52 -3.31
CA ASP A 449 32.30 -15.86 -4.62
C ASP A 449 30.98 -15.15 -4.90
N ILE A 450 30.52 -14.29 -3.98
CA ILE A 450 29.29 -13.52 -4.15
C ILE A 450 29.56 -12.30 -5.04
N PRO A 451 28.83 -12.11 -6.15
CA PRO A 451 29.03 -10.96 -7.02
C PRO A 451 28.53 -9.65 -6.37
N LEU A 452 29.40 -9.00 -5.59
CA LEU A 452 29.15 -7.69 -4.98
C LEU A 452 29.45 -6.56 -5.97
N ARG A 453 28.63 -5.51 -5.95
CA ARG A 453 28.64 -4.39 -6.90
C ARG A 453 28.65 -3.06 -6.17
N GLU A 454 28.95 -1.99 -6.90
CA GLU A 454 28.75 -0.65 -6.36
C GLU A 454 27.26 -0.35 -6.19
N PRO A 455 26.87 0.48 -5.20
CA PRO A 455 25.49 0.93 -5.05
C PRO A 455 25.04 1.76 -6.25
N LYS A 456 23.87 1.47 -6.80
CA LYS A 456 23.21 2.25 -7.87
C LYS A 456 22.47 3.47 -7.34
N LEU A 457 22.16 3.46 -6.05
CA LEU A 457 21.53 4.54 -5.30
C LEU A 457 22.30 4.74 -3.99
N PRO A 458 22.28 5.95 -3.42
CA PRO A 458 22.88 6.22 -2.11
C PRO A 458 22.52 5.18 -1.06
N LEU A 459 23.56 4.58 -0.47
CA LEU A 459 23.46 3.62 0.62
C LEU A 459 24.30 4.13 1.77
N TYR A 460 23.67 4.49 2.88
CA TYR A 460 24.37 4.88 4.09
C TYR A 460 24.63 3.64 4.94
N SER A 461 25.88 3.47 5.36
CA SER A 461 26.30 2.29 6.11
C SER A 461 26.15 2.54 7.61
N GLY A 462 25.40 1.68 8.28
CA GLY A 462 25.34 1.65 9.73
C GLY A 462 26.68 1.23 10.33
N TYR A 463 27.55 0.56 9.57
CA TYR A 463 28.89 0.17 10.02
C TYR A 463 29.91 1.30 9.89
N THR A 464 30.01 2.02 8.77
CA THR A 464 30.98 3.14 8.67
C THR A 464 30.46 4.46 9.25
N GLY A 465 29.14 4.57 9.47
CA GLY A 465 28.51 5.80 9.93
C GLY A 465 28.43 6.90 8.86
N THR A 466 28.64 6.57 7.59
CA THR A 466 28.65 7.53 6.47
C THR A 466 28.12 6.86 5.18
N LEU A 467 28.13 7.59 4.07
CA LEU A 467 27.79 7.06 2.75
C LEU A 467 28.76 5.92 2.37
N MET A 468 28.21 4.80 1.91
CA MET A 468 28.98 3.62 1.53
C MET A 468 29.80 3.90 0.26
N SER A 469 31.10 3.64 0.33
CA SER A 469 31.97 3.74 -0.85
C SER A 469 31.83 2.50 -1.76
N PRO A 470 32.11 2.63 -3.07
CA PRO A 470 32.13 1.49 -3.98
C PRO A 470 33.08 0.37 -3.56
N GLU A 471 34.22 0.71 -2.96
CA GLU A 471 35.22 -0.26 -2.47
C GLU A 471 34.69 -1.06 -1.28
N ALA A 472 34.05 -0.38 -0.32
CA ALA A 472 33.42 -1.04 0.82
C ALA A 472 32.28 -1.96 0.34
N ALA A 473 31.41 -1.48 -0.55
CA ALA A 473 30.30 -2.25 -1.08
C ALA A 473 30.74 -3.54 -1.79
N ARG A 474 31.87 -3.51 -2.49
CA ARG A 474 32.44 -4.65 -3.23
C ARG A 474 33.30 -5.59 -2.38
N SER A 475 33.52 -5.28 -1.10
CA SER A 475 34.45 -6.04 -0.24
C SER A 475 33.72 -7.14 0.54
N PRO A 476 34.01 -8.44 0.28
CA PRO A 476 33.51 -9.53 1.12
C PRO A 476 33.87 -9.36 2.60
N ARG A 477 35.09 -8.87 2.88
CA ARG A 477 35.56 -8.63 4.25
C ARG A 477 34.73 -7.58 4.97
N PHE A 478 34.38 -6.50 4.29
CA PHE A 478 33.53 -5.45 4.85
C PHE A 478 32.20 -6.01 5.37
N TRP A 479 31.54 -6.85 4.56
CA TRP A 479 30.27 -7.47 4.94
C TRP A 479 30.41 -8.55 6.01
N ALA A 480 31.55 -9.25 6.05
CA ALA A 480 31.84 -10.24 7.08
C ALA A 480 32.07 -9.55 8.45
N ASP A 481 32.81 -8.44 8.48
CA ASP A 481 33.14 -7.71 9.70
C ASP A 481 31.97 -7.03 10.38
N GLN A 482 30.86 -6.78 9.66
CA GLN A 482 29.63 -6.26 10.26
C GLN A 482 29.14 -7.09 11.45
N ILE A 483 29.46 -8.37 11.54
CA ILE A 483 29.03 -9.21 12.66
C ILE A 483 29.83 -8.95 13.95
N THR A 484 31.02 -8.37 13.83
CA THR A 484 32.00 -8.12 14.91
C THR A 484 32.02 -6.66 15.31
N ASP A 485 31.91 -5.76 14.34
CA ASP A 485 32.20 -4.36 14.55
C ASP A 485 30.97 -3.53 14.97
N THR A 486 31.24 -2.37 15.56
CA THR A 486 30.21 -1.45 16.07
C THR A 486 29.30 -0.91 14.96
N VAL A 487 27.99 -0.88 15.24
CA VAL A 487 27.01 -0.18 14.39
C VAL A 487 26.92 1.30 14.79
N HIS A 488 27.49 2.19 14.00
CA HIS A 488 27.41 3.65 14.10
C HIS A 488 26.13 4.24 13.48
N PHE A 489 24.95 3.70 13.84
CA PHE A 489 23.67 4.11 13.24
C PHE A 489 23.35 5.59 13.44
N ARG A 490 23.66 6.17 14.61
CA ARG A 490 23.50 7.61 14.85
C ARG A 490 24.23 8.41 13.77
N ASN A 491 25.51 8.12 13.54
CA ASN A 491 26.33 8.86 12.60
C ASN A 491 25.80 8.70 11.16
N ALA A 492 25.41 7.49 10.77
CA ALA A 492 24.82 7.24 9.45
C ALA A 492 23.50 8.02 9.24
N LEU A 493 22.69 8.12 10.30
CA LEU A 493 21.46 8.91 10.28
C LEU A 493 21.73 10.42 10.24
N ASP A 494 22.72 10.90 11.00
CA ASP A 494 23.16 12.30 10.99
C ASP A 494 23.62 12.69 9.57
N GLU A 495 24.41 11.85 8.92
CA GLU A 495 24.90 12.06 7.55
C GLU A 495 23.74 12.05 6.52
N LEU A 496 22.84 11.07 6.61
CA LEU A 496 21.65 10.99 5.73
C LEU A 496 20.77 12.25 5.85
N LEU A 497 20.64 12.80 7.05
CA LEU A 497 19.82 13.98 7.35
C LEU A 497 20.58 15.32 7.18
N ALA A 498 21.87 15.28 6.82
CA ALA A 498 22.65 16.48 6.55
C ALA A 498 22.42 17.04 5.13
N ALA A 499 22.03 16.18 4.19
CA ALA A 499 21.90 16.54 2.77
C ALA A 499 20.61 17.33 2.46
N ASP A 500 19.46 16.85 2.94
CA ASP A 500 18.14 17.40 2.60
C ASP A 500 17.12 17.16 3.74
N ASP A 501 15.97 17.83 3.64
CA ASP A 501 14.77 17.46 4.39
C ASP A 501 14.24 16.11 3.86
N VAL A 502 14.49 15.02 4.58
CA VAL A 502 14.13 13.65 4.13
C VAL A 502 12.85 13.13 4.80
N LEU A 503 12.02 12.39 4.04
CA LEU A 503 11.01 11.48 4.58
C LEU A 503 11.64 10.09 4.79
N LEU A 504 11.84 9.73 6.06
CA LEU A 504 12.33 8.43 6.47
C LEU A 504 11.18 7.44 6.59
N ILE A 505 11.23 6.33 5.87
CA ILE A 505 10.23 5.25 5.96
C ILE A 505 10.89 4.01 6.57
N GLU A 506 10.47 3.59 7.76
CA GLU A 506 10.96 2.34 8.36
C GLU A 506 10.19 1.16 7.79
N ALA A 507 10.86 0.39 6.93
CA ALA A 507 10.38 -0.84 6.33
C ALA A 507 10.83 -2.03 7.19
N GLY A 508 10.17 -2.19 8.34
CA GLY A 508 10.36 -3.35 9.20
C GLY A 508 9.19 -3.59 10.16
N PRO A 509 9.29 -4.62 11.00
CA PRO A 509 8.17 -5.13 11.79
C PRO A 509 7.78 -4.28 13.00
N ARG A 510 8.62 -3.30 13.36
CA ARG A 510 8.44 -2.39 14.50
C ARG A 510 8.82 -0.96 14.14
N GLN A 511 8.92 -0.11 15.16
CA GLN A 511 9.26 1.32 15.06
C GLN A 511 10.59 1.64 15.74
N THR A 512 11.57 0.75 15.67
CA THR A 512 12.84 0.89 16.40
C THR A 512 13.65 2.05 15.82
N LEU A 513 13.86 2.05 14.50
CA LEU A 513 14.62 3.10 13.82
C LEU A 513 13.83 4.42 13.80
N THR A 514 12.50 4.33 13.72
CA THR A 514 11.57 5.46 13.84
C THR A 514 11.73 6.15 15.20
N ALA A 515 11.89 5.38 16.28
CA ALA A 515 12.12 5.95 17.60
C ALA A 515 13.45 6.71 17.69
N PHE A 516 14.50 6.24 17.02
CA PHE A 516 15.78 6.94 16.93
C PHE A 516 15.66 8.21 16.07
N ALA A 517 15.08 8.08 14.87
CA ALA A 517 14.85 9.19 13.96
C ALA A 517 14.01 10.32 14.57
N ARG A 518 12.93 10.00 15.30
CA ARG A 518 12.09 10.99 16.01
C ARG A 518 12.85 11.78 17.08
N ARG A 519 13.97 11.27 17.59
CA ARG A 519 14.82 11.96 18.56
C ARG A 519 15.89 12.82 17.90
N HIS A 520 16.17 12.60 16.61
CA HIS A 520 17.13 13.38 15.85
C HIS A 520 16.67 14.85 15.74
N ARG A 521 17.63 15.78 15.78
CA ARG A 521 17.34 17.22 15.86
C ARG A 521 16.57 17.73 14.64
N SER A 522 16.93 17.32 13.43
CA SER A 522 16.25 17.78 12.19
C SER A 522 14.78 17.38 12.18
N VAL A 523 14.47 16.12 12.51
CA VAL A 523 13.11 15.60 12.59
C VAL A 523 12.30 16.31 13.68
N ARG A 524 12.87 16.52 14.86
CA ARG A 524 12.21 17.26 15.95
C ARG A 524 11.86 18.70 15.60
N LEU A 525 12.68 19.34 14.77
CA LEU A 525 12.48 20.72 14.32
C LEU A 525 11.63 20.81 13.04
N GLY A 526 11.16 19.69 12.49
CA GLY A 526 10.31 19.65 11.30
C GLY A 526 11.05 19.70 9.97
N ALA A 527 12.39 19.68 9.98
CA ALA A 527 13.27 19.58 8.80
C ALA A 527 13.43 18.12 8.33
N GLY A 528 12.46 17.26 8.63
CA GLY A 528 12.48 15.84 8.33
C GLY A 528 11.21 15.16 8.84
N ALA A 529 10.82 14.07 8.21
CA ALA A 529 9.61 13.32 8.52
C ALA A 529 9.92 11.84 8.70
N VAL A 530 9.07 11.13 9.47
CA VAL A 530 9.25 9.70 9.71
C VAL A 530 7.90 8.97 9.64
N ALA A 531 7.86 7.90 8.86
CA ALA A 531 6.69 7.04 8.68
C ALA A 531 7.07 5.55 8.88
N PRO A 532 6.66 4.92 10.00
CA PRO A 532 6.80 3.48 10.16
C PRO A 532 5.72 2.73 9.38
N LEU A 533 6.05 1.58 8.78
CA LEU A 533 5.04 0.75 8.11
C LEU A 533 4.21 -0.07 9.09
N LEU A 534 4.82 -0.61 10.16
CA LEU A 534 4.15 -1.46 11.13
C LEU A 534 4.04 -0.85 12.54
N PRO A 535 3.14 -1.38 13.39
CA PRO A 535 2.96 -0.91 14.76
C PRO A 535 4.23 -1.03 15.62
N ALA A 536 4.36 -0.20 16.64
CA ALA A 536 5.51 -0.25 17.56
C ALA A 536 5.56 -1.53 18.43
N ARG A 537 4.42 -2.20 18.59
CA ARG A 537 4.25 -3.42 19.38
C ARG A 537 3.44 -4.42 18.57
N ALA A 538 3.68 -5.70 18.84
CA ALA A 538 2.89 -6.78 18.27
C ALA A 538 1.39 -6.51 18.46
N GLY A 539 0.64 -6.63 17.38
CA GLY A 539 -0.79 -6.36 17.34
C GLY A 539 -1.55 -7.48 16.65
N THR A 540 -2.79 -7.17 16.27
CA THR A 540 -3.59 -8.06 15.44
C THR A 540 -3.19 -7.92 13.96
N PRO A 541 -3.53 -8.91 13.11
CA PRO A 541 -3.43 -8.77 11.66
C PRO A 541 -4.09 -7.50 11.09
N GLU A 542 -5.15 -7.00 11.73
CA GLU A 542 -5.80 -5.75 11.34
C GLU A 542 -4.96 -4.52 11.73
N ALA A 543 -4.23 -4.57 12.85
CA ALA A 543 -3.33 -3.50 13.26
C ALA A 543 -2.17 -3.32 12.26
N ASP A 544 -1.64 -4.42 11.70
CA ASP A 544 -0.64 -4.37 10.64
C ASP A 544 -1.18 -3.61 9.42
N ARG A 545 -2.37 -4.01 8.94
CA ARG A 545 -3.03 -3.37 7.79
C ARG A 545 -3.29 -1.89 8.06
N GLN A 546 -3.89 -1.56 9.20
CA GLN A 546 -4.16 -0.18 9.58
C GLN A 546 -2.88 0.66 9.62
N SER A 547 -1.78 0.12 10.16
CA SER A 547 -0.49 0.81 10.19
C SER A 547 0.06 1.10 8.80
N VAL A 548 -0.04 0.13 7.88
CA VAL A 548 0.38 0.31 6.48
C VAL A 548 -0.46 1.38 5.77
N LEU A 549 -1.77 1.44 6.05
CA LEU A 549 -2.64 2.52 5.55
C LEU A 549 -2.27 3.88 6.13
N ASN A 550 -1.93 3.95 7.42
CA ASN A 550 -1.44 5.19 8.03
C ASN A 550 -0.11 5.65 7.42
N ALA A 551 0.77 4.71 7.06
CA ALA A 551 2.00 5.03 6.35
C ALA A 551 1.71 5.56 4.93
N ALA A 552 0.80 4.93 4.19
CA ALA A 552 0.35 5.42 2.88
C ALA A 552 -0.26 6.84 2.98
N ALA A 553 -1.13 7.08 3.97
CA ALA A 553 -1.68 8.41 4.25
C ALA A 553 -0.56 9.43 4.48
N ARG A 554 0.46 9.07 5.28
CA ARG A 554 1.60 9.95 5.54
C ARG A 554 2.40 10.25 4.28
N ILE A 555 2.74 9.22 3.50
CA ILE A 555 3.50 9.35 2.24
C ILE A 555 2.75 10.28 1.25
N TRP A 556 1.43 10.14 1.15
CA TRP A 556 0.59 11.04 0.35
C TRP A 556 0.67 12.49 0.82
N THR A 557 0.55 12.73 2.13
CA THR A 557 0.63 14.08 2.74
C THR A 557 2.04 14.65 2.80
N GLU A 558 3.05 13.91 2.33
CA GLU A 558 4.41 14.39 2.09
C GLU A 558 4.65 14.69 0.60
N GLY A 559 3.61 14.53 -0.24
CA GLY A 559 3.60 14.91 -1.65
C GLY A 559 4.00 13.83 -2.63
N HIS A 560 4.05 12.57 -2.19
CA HIS A 560 4.30 11.46 -3.10
C HIS A 560 2.99 10.91 -3.66
N ASP A 561 2.95 10.77 -4.97
CA ASP A 561 1.84 10.12 -5.66
C ASP A 561 1.90 8.61 -5.43
N LEU A 562 0.71 8.03 -5.28
CA LEU A 562 0.54 6.64 -4.92
C LEU A 562 -0.30 5.90 -5.96
N ASP A 563 0.11 4.68 -6.29
CA ASP A 563 -0.72 3.75 -7.06
C ASP A 563 -1.89 3.27 -6.19
N LEU A 564 -3.05 3.88 -6.41
CA LEU A 564 -4.27 3.60 -5.65
C LEU A 564 -4.79 2.18 -5.90
N ASN A 565 -4.51 1.59 -7.07
CA ASN A 565 -4.91 0.21 -7.35
C ASN A 565 -4.06 -0.78 -6.55
N ALA A 566 -2.78 -0.48 -6.35
CA ALA A 566 -1.92 -1.28 -5.48
C ALA A 566 -2.39 -1.21 -4.02
N ILE A 567 -2.68 0.00 -3.53
CA ILE A 567 -3.05 0.21 -2.12
C ILE A 567 -4.46 -0.31 -1.80
N ALA A 568 -5.42 -0.19 -2.72
CA ALA A 568 -6.80 -0.64 -2.52
C ALA A 568 -6.93 -2.12 -2.12
N ARG A 569 -5.96 -2.95 -2.52
CA ARG A 569 -5.91 -4.38 -2.17
C ARG A 569 -5.76 -4.64 -0.67
N LEU A 570 -5.23 -3.69 0.10
CA LEU A 570 -5.08 -3.83 1.55
C LEU A 570 -6.41 -3.92 2.30
N TRP A 571 -7.50 -3.43 1.72
CA TRP A 571 -8.85 -3.48 2.32
C TRP A 571 -9.92 -4.11 1.41
N THR A 572 -9.57 -4.57 0.21
CA THR A 572 -10.48 -5.33 -0.66
C THR A 572 -9.96 -6.76 -0.85
N TRP A 573 -10.76 -7.79 -0.53
CA TRP A 573 -10.41 -9.20 -0.79
C TRP A 573 -11.52 -9.93 -1.54
N SER A 574 -11.13 -11.00 -2.24
CA SER A 574 -12.06 -12.01 -2.76
C SER A 574 -12.19 -13.16 -1.75
N ASP A 575 -13.32 -13.89 -1.75
CA ASP A 575 -13.48 -15.09 -0.93
C ASP A 575 -12.51 -16.22 -1.33
N GLU A 576 -11.93 -16.16 -2.54
CA GLU A 576 -10.83 -17.03 -2.99
C GLU A 576 -9.51 -16.75 -2.24
N ASP A 577 -9.35 -15.58 -1.63
CA ASP A 577 -8.17 -15.19 -0.84
C ASP A 577 -8.25 -15.62 0.65
N ALA A 578 -9.33 -16.28 1.07
CA ALA A 578 -9.43 -16.81 2.43
C ALA A 578 -8.52 -18.04 2.58
N PRO A 579 -7.71 -18.15 3.66
CA PRO A 579 -7.07 -19.42 3.98
C PRO A 579 -8.16 -20.49 4.07
N ALA A 580 -8.01 -21.60 3.36
CA ALA A 580 -8.74 -22.82 3.70
C ALA A 580 -8.56 -23.03 5.21
N ALA A 581 -9.65 -22.91 5.97
CA ALA A 581 -9.60 -23.13 7.41
C ALA A 581 -8.98 -24.51 7.62
N ALA A 582 -7.86 -24.56 8.33
CA ALA A 582 -7.24 -25.82 8.69
C ALA A 582 -8.18 -26.59 9.61
N GLY A 583 -8.95 -27.52 9.02
CA GLY A 583 -9.52 -28.71 9.65
C GLY A 583 -10.68 -28.52 10.65
N SER A 584 -11.88 -28.91 10.21
CA SER A 584 -12.90 -29.50 11.08
C SER A 584 -13.75 -30.47 10.25
N THR A 585 -13.18 -31.61 9.86
CA THR A 585 -13.99 -32.79 9.51
C THR A 585 -14.46 -33.42 10.81
N THR A 586 -15.57 -32.93 11.36
CA THR A 586 -16.35 -33.71 12.33
C THR A 586 -17.16 -34.75 11.53
N PRO A 587 -17.03 -36.05 11.80
CA PRO A 587 -17.89 -37.05 11.19
C PRO A 587 -19.31 -36.84 11.72
N HIS A 588 -20.27 -36.65 10.82
CA HIS A 588 -21.68 -36.66 11.14
C HIS A 588 -22.08 -38.07 11.62
N THR A 589 -22.29 -38.24 12.92
CA THR A 589 -23.02 -39.39 13.45
C THR A 589 -24.52 -39.06 13.41
N PRO A 590 -25.37 -39.87 12.77
CA PRO A 590 -26.81 -39.60 12.75
C PRO A 590 -27.42 -39.89 14.12
N ALA A 591 -28.17 -38.92 14.64
CA ALA A 591 -28.90 -39.04 15.89
C ALA A 591 -29.98 -40.12 15.80
N LYS A 592 -29.91 -41.12 16.70
CA LYS A 592 -31.04 -42.03 16.97
C LYS A 592 -32.09 -41.26 17.76
N THR A 593 -33.25 -41.06 17.14
CA THR A 593 -34.48 -40.67 17.81
C THR A 593 -34.91 -41.78 18.77
N LEU A 594 -35.10 -41.44 20.03
CA LEU A 594 -35.67 -42.31 21.06
C LEU A 594 -36.92 -41.60 21.58
N VAL A 595 -38.10 -42.10 21.19
CA VAL A 595 -39.36 -41.85 21.88
C VAL A 595 -40.15 -43.16 21.84
N ALA A 596 -40.43 -43.67 23.05
CA ALA A 596 -41.40 -44.69 23.48
C ALA A 596 -41.57 -45.97 22.65
#